data_AF-A0A7X2T9J6-F1
#
_entry.id   AF-A0A7X2T9J6-F1
#
_cell.length_a   1.000
_cell.length_b   1.000
_cell.length_c   1.000
_cell.angle_alpha   90.00
_cell.angle_beta   90.00
_cell.angle_gamma   90.00
#
_symmetry.space_group_name_H-M   'P 1'
#
loop_
_entity.id
_entity.type
_entity.pdbx_description
1 polymer ?
#
loop_
_entity_poly.entity_id
_entity_poly.type
_entity_poly.pdbx_seq_one_letter_code
_entity_poly.pdbx_strand_id
1 'polypeptide(L)'
;MKELKETIADMTSTDYRRRMAAEYNQLKIRVEKLENMLDDLDAGTLPFTPRCPRSLLYCQYRAMLKYLNALELRAAVEGIML
;
A
#
# COMPACT_ATOMS: atom_id res chain seq x y z
N MET A 1 -6.34 0.59 -12.74
CA MET A 1 -5.63 0.41 -11.46
C MET A 1 -6.29 -0.76 -10.75
N LYS A 2 -5.51 -1.69 -10.17
CA LYS A 2 -6.05 -2.86 -9.45
C LYS A 2 -6.65 -2.39 -8.11
N GLU A 3 -7.82 -2.87 -7.73
CA GLU A 3 -8.51 -2.55 -6.49
C GLU A 3 -8.25 -3.61 -5.41
N LEU A 4 -8.41 -3.23 -4.14
CA LEU A 4 -8.16 -4.15 -3.00
C LEU A 4 -8.96 -5.45 -3.08
N LYS A 5 -10.19 -5.40 -3.60
CA LYS A 5 -11.04 -6.59 -3.76
C LYS A 5 -10.48 -7.60 -4.77
N GLU A 6 -9.71 -7.14 -5.75
CA GLU A 6 -9.16 -7.99 -6.80
C GLU A 6 -7.96 -8.82 -6.32
N THR A 7 -7.44 -8.55 -5.12
CA THR A 7 -6.34 -9.33 -4.54
C THR A 7 -6.84 -10.48 -3.66
N ILE A 8 -8.15 -10.61 -3.41
CA ILE A 8 -8.71 -11.59 -2.47
C ILE A 8 -8.32 -13.02 -2.86
N ALA A 9 -8.44 -13.35 -4.14
CA ALA A 9 -8.15 -14.70 -4.63
C ALA A 9 -6.68 -15.11 -4.41
N ASP A 10 -5.75 -14.17 -4.57
CA ASP A 10 -4.33 -14.44 -4.34
C ASP A 10 -3.99 -14.46 -2.84
N MET A 11 -4.64 -13.62 -2.03
CA MET A 11 -4.49 -13.61 -0.56
C MET A 11 -4.93 -14.94 0.08
N THR A 12 -5.90 -15.65 -0.52
CA THR A 12 -6.38 -16.95 -0.05
C THR A 12 -5.71 -18.13 -0.75
N SER A 13 -4.71 -17.89 -1.59
CA SER A 13 -3.99 -18.96 -2.30
C SER A 13 -3.23 -19.86 -1.34
N THR A 14 -3.14 -21.15 -1.66
CA THR A 14 -2.25 -22.09 -0.94
C THR A 14 -0.78 -21.82 -1.24
N ASP A 15 -0.45 -21.22 -2.39
CA ASP A 15 0.90 -20.79 -2.74
C ASP A 15 1.29 -19.51 -2.00
N TYR A 16 2.31 -19.59 -1.15
CA TYR A 16 2.77 -18.45 -0.36
C TYR A 16 3.29 -17.30 -1.23
N ARG A 17 3.83 -17.60 -2.42
CA ARG A 17 4.37 -16.60 -3.35
C ARG A 17 3.26 -15.70 -3.86
N ARG A 18 2.10 -16.29 -4.19
CA ARG A 18 0.90 -15.55 -4.58
C ARG A 18 0.37 -14.69 -3.45
N ARG A 19 0.36 -15.19 -2.21
CA ARG A 19 -0.05 -14.41 -1.04
C ARG A 19 0.88 -13.21 -0.81
N MET A 20 2.18 -13.39 -0.98
CA MET A 20 3.15 -12.30 -0.84
C MET A 20 3.01 -11.25 -1.95
N ALA A 21 2.84 -11.66 -3.21
CA ALA A 21 2.56 -10.75 -4.31
C ALA A 21 1.25 -9.97 -4.07
N ALA A 22 0.23 -10.65 -3.55
CA ALA A 22 -1.04 -10.01 -3.18
C ALA A 22 -0.87 -8.99 -2.06
N GLU A 23 -0.07 -9.31 -1.03
CA GLU A 23 0.26 -8.39 0.07
C GLU A 23 0.97 -7.13 -0.44
N TYR A 24 1.97 -7.29 -1.32
CA TYR A 24 2.64 -6.16 -1.96
C TYR A 24 1.65 -5.27 -2.72
N ASN A 25 0.83 -5.87 -3.59
CA ASN A 25 -0.15 -5.15 -4.37
C ASN A 25 -1.18 -4.42 -3.47
N GLN A 26 -1.64 -5.09 -2.41
CA GLN A 26 -2.54 -4.50 -1.42
C GLN A 26 -1.93 -3.31 -0.67
N LEU A 27 -0.65 -3.39 -0.32
CA LEU A 27 0.04 -2.30 0.34
C LEU A 27 0.25 -1.13 -0.62
N LYS A 28 0.69 -1.40 -1.86
CA LYS A 28 0.89 -0.41 -2.91
C LYS A 28 -0.38 0.41 -3.18
N ILE A 29 -1.53 -0.25 -3.34
CA ILE A 29 -2.81 0.44 -3.53
C ILE A 29 -3.13 1.38 -2.35
N ARG A 30 -2.82 0.97 -1.12
CA ARG A 30 -3.06 1.81 0.06
C ARG A 30 -2.07 2.96 0.16
N VAL A 31 -0.81 2.75 -0.24
CA VAL A 31 0.21 3.81 -0.32
C VAL A 31 -0.24 4.87 -1.32
N GLU A 32 -0.60 4.48 -2.55
CA GLU A 32 -1.06 5.38 -3.61
C GLU A 32 -2.32 6.16 -3.19
N LYS A 33 -3.28 5.50 -2.52
CA LYS A 33 -4.49 6.18 -2.01
C LYS A 33 -4.16 7.17 -0.89
N LEU A 34 -3.23 6.84 0.00
CA LEU A 34 -2.83 7.73 1.09
C LEU A 34 -1.98 8.91 0.60
N GLU A 35 -1.13 8.68 -0.40
CA GLU A 35 -0.38 9.72 -1.10
C GLU A 35 -1.31 10.75 -1.75
N ASN A 36 -2.25 10.29 -2.59
CA ASN A 36 -3.26 11.17 -3.19
C ASN A 36 -4.06 11.94 -2.14
N MET A 37 -4.46 11.28 -1.04
CA MET A 37 -5.16 11.96 0.06
C MET A 37 -4.29 13.04 0.73
N LEU A 38 -2.98 12.80 0.89
CA LEU A 38 -2.05 13.79 1.43
C LEU A 38 -1.87 14.97 0.46
N ASP A 39 -1.78 14.71 -0.84
CA ASP A 39 -1.68 15.74 -1.87
C ASP A 39 -2.95 16.61 -1.92
N ASP A 40 -4.13 15.99 -1.86
CA ASP A 40 -5.42 16.70 -1.78
C ASP A 40 -5.55 17.52 -0.49
N LEU A 41 -5.03 16.99 0.63
CA LEU A 41 -5.03 17.70 1.90
C LEU A 41 -4.13 18.94 1.83
N ASP A 42 -3.00 18.84 1.15
CA ASP A 42 -2.03 19.92 0.97
C ASP A 42 -2.49 20.99 -0.01
N ALA A 43 -3.20 20.58 -1.05
CA ALA A 43 -3.83 21.47 -2.00
C ALA A 43 -5.10 22.15 -1.45
N GLY A 44 -5.60 21.71 -0.30
CA GLY A 44 -6.87 22.19 0.26
C GLY A 44 -8.09 21.73 -0.54
N THR A 45 -7.95 20.69 -1.36
CA THR A 45 -9.01 20.12 -2.21
C THR A 45 -9.68 18.89 -1.61
N LEU A 46 -9.15 18.35 -0.50
CA LEU A 46 -9.70 17.19 0.17
C LEU A 46 -11.16 17.47 0.62
N PRO A 47 -12.16 16.67 0.21
CA PRO A 47 -13.57 16.96 0.44
C PRO A 47 -14.02 16.72 1.89
N PHE A 48 -13.11 16.36 2.79
CA PHE A 48 -13.36 16.12 4.20
C PHE A 48 -12.17 16.53 5.07
N THR A 49 -12.41 16.71 6.36
CA THR A 49 -11.35 17.02 7.34
C THR A 49 -10.93 15.76 8.09
N PRO A 50 -9.65 15.34 8.04
CA PRO A 50 -9.15 14.25 8.86
C PRO A 50 -9.29 14.57 10.35
N ARG A 51 -9.64 13.58 11.16
CA ARG A 51 -9.70 13.73 12.63
C ARG A 51 -8.32 13.74 13.28
N CYS A 52 -7.29 13.27 12.58
CA CYS A 52 -5.92 13.22 13.04
C CYS A 52 -5.05 14.28 12.34
N PRO A 53 -3.92 14.68 12.95
CA PRO A 53 -2.98 15.58 12.32
C PRO A 53 -2.41 14.98 11.03
N ARG A 54 -2.17 15.84 10.03
CA ARG A 54 -1.47 15.49 8.78
C ARG A 54 -0.14 14.76 9.02
N SER A 55 0.60 15.15 10.06
CA SER A 55 1.88 14.51 10.42
C SER A 55 1.73 13.02 10.75
N LEU A 56 0.63 12.61 11.38
CA LEU A 56 0.38 11.19 11.67
C LEU A 56 0.12 10.39 10.37
N LEU A 57 -0.65 10.96 9.44
CA LEU A 57 -0.89 10.35 8.12
C LEU A 57 0.41 10.25 7.31
N TYR A 58 1.25 11.28 7.36
CA TYR A 58 2.57 11.25 6.70
C TYR A 58 3.49 10.19 7.31
N CYS A 59 3.52 10.06 8.64
CA CYS A 59 4.25 8.99 9.32
C CYS A 59 3.76 7.59 8.87
N GLN A 60 2.45 7.39 8.77
CA GLN A 60 1.86 6.16 8.25
C GLN A 60 2.33 5.87 6.81
N TYR A 61 2.23 6.86 5.91
CA TYR A 61 2.70 6.74 4.52
C TYR A 61 4.17 6.33 4.45
N ARG A 62 5.04 6.99 5.22
CA ARG A 62 6.47 6.65 5.27
C ARG A 62 6.75 5.24 5.79
N ALA A 63 6.00 4.78 6.79
CA ALA A 63 6.11 3.41 7.29
C ALA A 63 5.68 2.38 6.23
N MET A 64 4.59 2.66 5.52
CA MET A 64 4.10 1.81 4.45
C MET A 64 5.07 1.72 3.27
N LEU A 65 5.69 2.83 2.86
CA LEU A 65 6.74 2.83 1.82
C LEU A 65 7.94 1.97 2.22
N LYS A 66 8.39 2.07 3.48
CA LYS A 66 9.48 1.22 3.99
C LYS A 66 9.10 -0.26 3.93
N TYR A 67 7.86 -0.59 4.29
CA TYR A 67 7.40 -1.98 4.22
C TYR A 67 7.28 -2.47 2.77
N LEU A 68 6.80 -1.63 1.86
CA LEU A 68 6.73 -1.93 0.43
C LEU A 68 8.11 -2.27 -0.13
N ASN A 69 9.14 -1.47 0.20
CA ASN A 69 10.52 -1.73 -0.19
C ASN A 69 11.05 -3.04 0.39
N ALA A 70 10.72 -3.36 1.65
CA ALA A 70 11.09 -4.65 2.25
C ALA A 70 10.48 -5.84 1.49
N LEU A 71 9.24 -5.73 1.02
CA LEU A 71 8.60 -6.75 0.19
C LEU A 71 9.26 -6.90 -1.18
N GLU A 72 9.68 -5.79 -1.82
CA GLU A 72 10.42 -5.81 -3.10
C GLU A 72 11.77 -6.50 -2.96
N LEU A 73 12.53 -6.14 -1.92
CA LEU A 73 13.82 -6.77 -1.62
C LEU A 73 13.65 -8.26 -1.32
N ARG A 74 12.66 -8.60 -0.50
CA ARG A 74 12.36 -10.01 -0.18
C ARG A 74 11.95 -10.79 -1.43
N ALA A 75 11.15 -10.21 -2.31
CA ALA A 75 10.75 -10.86 -3.56
C ALA A 75 11.95 -11.11 -4.48
N ALA A 76 12.88 -10.15 -4.57
CA ALA A 76 14.12 -10.32 -5.32
C ALA A 76 15.00 -11.45 -4.75
N VAL A 77 15.11 -11.55 -3.43
CA VAL A 77 15.88 -12.61 -2.75
C VAL A 77 15.23 -13.99 -2.92
N GLU A 78 13.91 -14.08 -2.80
CA GLU A 78 13.16 -15.33 -2.87
C GLU A 78 12.78 -15.75 -4.30
N GLY A 79 13.06 -14.92 -5.31
CA GLY A 79 12.70 -15.17 -6.71
C GLY A 79 11.18 -15.13 -6.96
N ILE A 80 10.47 -14.24 -6.27
CA ILE A 80 9.01 -14.09 -6.34
C ILE A 80 8.65 -12.96 -7.30
N MET A 81 7.69 -13.22 -8.18
CA MET A 81 7.11 -12.20 -9.05
C MET A 81 6.03 -11.42 -8.29
N LEU A 82 6.10 -10.09 -8.30
CA LEU A 82 5.16 -9.16 -7.66
C LEU A 82 4.14 -8.58 -8.64
#